data_AF-A0A117UZS4-F1
#
_entry.id   AF-A0A117UZS4-F1
#
_cell.length_a   1.000
_cell.length_b   1.000
_cell.length_c   1.000
_cell.angle_alpha   90.00
_cell.angle_beta   90.00
_cell.angle_gamma   90.00
#
_symmetry.space_group_name_H-M   'P 1'
#
loop_
_entity.id
_entity.type
_entity.pdbx_description
1 polymer ?
#
loop_
_entity_poly.entity_id
_entity_poly.type
_entity_poly.pdbx_seq_one_letter_code
_entity_poly.pdbx_strand_id
1 'polypeptide(L)'
;MTNRRKTKTVPEANSSNDRPRAPVEITLGGQTFAVPPLPIRWNREAYPLSAKLISGGLFDRLGADGMLNLTGDDIDNLAELAFLGASAADPSLTREFFDDLPIRPLELFDAFLAIANQTGGWQFNLAKAA
;
A
#
# COMPACT_ATOMS: atom_id res chain seq x y z
N MET A 1 5.57 39.52 44.84
CA MET A 1 6.47 39.53 43.66
C MET A 1 6.17 38.28 42.85
N THR A 2 5.50 38.43 41.71
CA THR A 2 4.82 37.35 40.98
C THR A 2 5.67 36.90 39.80
N ASN A 3 6.05 35.61 39.76
CA ASN A 3 6.81 35.00 38.67
C ASN A 3 5.96 34.88 37.39
N ARG A 4 6.20 35.75 36.40
CA ARG A 4 5.66 35.60 35.04
C ARG A 4 6.44 34.51 34.29
N ARG A 5 5.83 33.34 34.11
CA ARG A 5 6.30 32.33 33.15
C ARG A 5 6.23 32.94 31.75
N LYS A 6 7.39 33.06 31.08
CA LYS A 6 7.46 33.35 29.64
C LYS A 6 6.89 32.14 28.90
N THR A 7 5.75 32.30 28.24
CA THR A 7 5.24 31.34 27.26
C THR A 7 6.22 31.30 26.10
N LYS A 8 6.92 30.18 25.94
CA LYS A 8 7.72 29.88 24.75
C LYS A 8 6.73 29.59 23.64
N THR A 9 6.51 30.56 22.75
CA THR A 9 5.78 30.34 21.50
C THR A 9 6.53 29.27 20.72
N VAL A 10 5.94 28.08 20.60
CA VAL A 10 6.43 27.05 19.69
C VAL A 10 6.18 27.60 18.29
N PRO A 11 7.19 27.74 17.42
CA PRO A 11 6.93 28.11 16.04
C PRO A 11 6.11 26.98 15.41
N GLU A 12 4.93 27.32 14.90
CA GLU A 12 4.19 26.45 13.98
C GLU A 12 5.13 26.09 12.83
N ALA A 13 5.54 24.83 12.79
CA ALA A 13 6.17 24.27 11.61
C ALA A 13 5.11 24.33 10.50
N ASN A 14 5.22 25.34 9.64
CA ASN A 14 4.54 25.38 8.35
C ASN A 14 5.07 24.22 7.50
N SER A 15 4.53 23.03 7.73
CA SER A 15 4.71 21.85 6.90
C SER A 15 3.97 22.08 5.58
N SER A 16 4.60 22.82 4.68
CA SER A 16 4.11 23.09 3.32
C SER A 16 3.98 21.83 2.43
N ASN A 17 4.15 20.63 3.00
CA ASN A 17 3.94 19.33 2.38
C ASN A 17 2.68 18.58 2.88
N ASP A 18 1.87 19.16 3.75
CA ASP A 18 0.73 18.47 4.38
C ASP A 18 -0.54 18.48 3.51
N ARG A 19 -0.38 18.26 2.19
CA ARG A 19 -1.55 17.94 1.36
C ARG A 19 -1.98 16.52 1.70
N PRO A 20 -3.26 16.28 2.04
CA PRO A 20 -3.78 14.93 2.10
C PRO A 20 -3.44 14.22 0.79
N ARG A 21 -2.80 13.05 0.88
CA ARG A 21 -2.57 12.24 -0.32
C ARG A 21 -3.92 11.96 -0.97
N ALA A 22 -4.02 12.17 -2.27
CA ALA A 22 -5.23 11.81 -3.00
C ALA A 22 -5.44 10.28 -2.92
N PRO A 23 -6.68 9.79 -2.95
CA PRO A 23 -6.94 8.37 -3.13
C PRO A 23 -6.26 7.84 -4.39
N VAL A 24 -5.86 6.56 -4.37
CA VAL A 24 -5.32 5.84 -5.52
C VAL A 24 -6.37 4.84 -5.99
N GLU A 25 -6.62 4.80 -7.29
CA GLU A 25 -7.57 3.83 -7.86
C GLU A 25 -6.88 2.50 -8.15
N ILE A 26 -7.52 1.40 -7.75
CA ILE A 26 -7.16 0.05 -8.16
C ILE A 26 -8.38 -0.60 -8.82
N THR A 27 -8.15 -1.43 -9.83
CA THR A 27 -9.22 -2.18 -10.52
C THR A 27 -9.01 -3.67 -10.31
N LEU A 28 -10.01 -4.35 -9.75
CA LEU A 28 -9.97 -5.77 -9.40
C LEU A 28 -11.25 -6.45 -9.90
N GLY A 29 -11.12 -7.44 -10.78
CA GLY A 29 -12.28 -8.23 -11.22
C GLY A 29 -13.42 -7.40 -11.82
N GLY A 30 -13.09 -6.28 -12.49
CA GLY A 30 -14.06 -5.35 -13.07
C GLY A 30 -14.64 -4.30 -12.12
N GLN A 31 -14.22 -4.26 -10.86
CA GLN A 31 -14.60 -3.23 -9.90
C GLN A 31 -13.45 -2.25 -9.65
N THR A 32 -13.77 -0.97 -9.47
CA THR A 32 -12.78 0.07 -9.13
C THR A 32 -12.93 0.49 -7.69
N PHE A 33 -11.83 0.47 -6.95
CA PHE A 33 -11.74 0.89 -5.55
C PHE A 33 -10.88 2.14 -5.44
N ALA A 34 -11.45 3.23 -4.91
CA ALA A 34 -10.71 4.45 -4.61
C ALA A 34 -10.05 4.33 -3.23
N VAL A 35 -8.86 3.74 -3.18
CA VAL A 35 -8.13 3.45 -1.94
C VAL A 35 -7.67 4.77 -1.30
N PRO A 36 -8.19 5.14 -0.12
CA PRO A 36 -7.76 6.34 0.56
C PRO A 36 -6.33 6.15 1.09
N PRO A 37 -5.63 7.24 1.48
CA PRO A 37 -4.36 7.13 2.21
C PRO A 37 -4.49 6.18 3.39
N LEU A 38 -3.70 5.11 3.38
CA LEU A 38 -3.82 4.06 4.38
C LEU A 38 -3.46 4.57 5.79
N PRO A 39 -4.39 4.55 6.77
CA PRO A 39 -4.04 4.80 8.17
C PRO A 39 -3.10 3.73 8.72
N ILE A 40 -2.44 4.06 9.86
CA ILE A 40 -1.41 3.21 10.47
C ILE A 40 -1.84 1.76 10.72
N ARG A 41 -3.13 1.50 11.01
CA ARG A 41 -3.65 0.14 11.20
C ARG A 41 -3.43 -0.73 9.95
N TRP A 42 -3.76 -0.20 8.77
CA TRP A 42 -3.60 -0.91 7.51
C TRP A 42 -2.13 -1.00 7.11
N ASN A 43 -1.34 0.05 7.36
CA ASN A 43 0.10 0.00 7.08
C ASN A 43 0.83 -1.09 7.87
N ARG A 44 0.41 -1.38 9.11
CA ARG A 44 1.03 -2.46 9.93
C ARG A 44 0.91 -3.83 9.28
N GLU A 45 -0.15 -4.05 8.51
CA GLU A 45 -0.45 -5.33 7.86
C GLU A 45 0.09 -5.34 6.42
N ALA A 46 -0.15 -4.27 5.66
CA ALA A 46 0.25 -4.16 4.27
C ALA A 46 1.77 -4.03 4.06
N TYR A 47 2.48 -3.38 4.99
CA TYR A 47 3.93 -3.20 4.88
C TYR A 47 4.74 -4.50 4.88
N PRO A 48 4.60 -5.43 5.85
CA PRO A 48 5.36 -6.68 5.85
C PRO A 48 5.05 -7.56 4.63
N LEU A 49 3.81 -7.58 4.15
CA LEU A 49 3.43 -8.28 2.91
C LEU A 49 4.15 -7.69 1.69
N SER A 50 4.13 -6.35 1.57
CA SER A 50 4.84 -5.64 0.50
C SER A 50 6.35 -5.94 0.54
N ALA A 51 6.97 -5.87 1.73
CA ALA A 51 8.38 -6.15 1.91
C ALA A 51 8.74 -7.61 1.57
N LYS A 52 7.90 -8.56 1.99
CA LYS A 52 8.05 -9.99 1.67
C LYS A 52 8.04 -10.21 0.16
N LEU A 53 7.04 -9.68 -0.55
CA LEU A 53 6.93 -9.77 -2.01
C LEU A 53 8.18 -9.20 -2.71
N ILE A 54 8.60 -7.98 -2.32
CA ILE A 54 9.79 -7.33 -2.89
C ILE A 54 11.04 -8.18 -2.66
N SER A 55 11.28 -8.60 -1.42
CA SER A 55 12.45 -9.41 -1.05
C SER A 55 12.42 -10.84 -1.60
N GLY A 56 11.24 -11.35 -1.92
CA GLY A 56 11.02 -12.68 -2.50
C GLY A 56 11.29 -12.76 -3.99
N GLY A 57 11.74 -11.67 -4.61
CA GLY A 57 12.02 -11.63 -6.04
C GLY A 57 10.76 -11.52 -6.91
N LEU A 58 9.68 -10.90 -6.40
CA LEU A 58 8.46 -10.66 -7.21
C LEU A 58 8.81 -9.97 -8.54
N PHE A 59 9.71 -8.99 -8.51
CA PHE A 59 10.14 -8.27 -9.72
C PHE A 59 11.06 -9.09 -10.62
N ASP A 60 11.82 -10.05 -10.07
CA ASP A 60 12.64 -10.96 -10.90
C ASP A 60 11.75 -11.93 -11.70
N ARG A 61 10.51 -12.12 -11.26
CA ARG A 61 9.49 -12.95 -11.93
C ARG A 61 8.65 -12.17 -12.95
N LEU A 62 8.85 -10.85 -13.04
CA LEU A 62 8.28 -10.03 -14.11
C LEU A 62 9.12 -10.24 -15.37
N GLY A 63 8.59 -11.03 -16.31
CA GLY A 63 9.22 -11.32 -17.59
C GLY A 63 9.38 -10.06 -18.44
N ALA A 64 10.37 -10.09 -19.35
CA ALA A 64 10.60 -9.00 -20.32
C ALA A 64 9.45 -8.82 -21.32
N ASP A 65 8.58 -9.83 -21.45
CA ASP A 65 7.33 -9.82 -22.21
C ASP A 65 6.13 -9.27 -21.40
N GLY A 66 6.35 -8.88 -20.14
CA GLY A 66 5.30 -8.43 -19.22
C GLY A 66 4.50 -9.56 -18.57
N MET A 67 4.89 -10.82 -18.76
CA MET A 67 4.25 -11.95 -18.09
C MET A 67 4.75 -12.08 -16.66
N LEU A 68 3.81 -12.27 -15.73
CA LEU A 68 4.11 -12.49 -14.31
C LEU A 68 4.18 -14.00 -14.02
N ASN A 69 5.38 -14.53 -13.84
CA ASN A 69 5.60 -15.93 -13.48
C ASN A 69 5.45 -16.13 -11.96
N LEU A 70 4.24 -15.89 -11.46
CA LEU A 70 3.92 -15.91 -10.03
C LEU A 70 3.89 -17.34 -9.48
N THR A 71 4.36 -17.50 -8.24
CA THR A 71 4.09 -18.70 -7.44
C THR A 71 2.72 -18.60 -6.78
N GLY A 72 2.21 -19.72 -6.23
CA GLY A 72 1.01 -19.71 -5.39
C GLY A 72 1.15 -18.75 -4.21
N ASP A 73 2.30 -18.80 -3.51
CA ASP A 73 2.60 -17.85 -2.44
C ASP A 73 2.56 -16.38 -2.90
N ASP A 74 3.05 -16.04 -4.09
CA ASP A 74 2.95 -14.66 -4.58
C ASP A 74 1.49 -14.26 -4.75
N ILE A 75 0.69 -15.12 -5.37
CA ILE A 75 -0.75 -14.88 -5.59
C ILE A 75 -1.45 -14.65 -4.26
N ASP A 76 -1.19 -15.48 -3.25
CA ASP A 76 -1.81 -15.34 -1.93
C ASP A 76 -1.42 -14.03 -1.25
N ASN A 77 -0.13 -13.65 -1.28
CA ASN A 77 0.32 -12.40 -0.65
C ASN A 77 -0.16 -11.16 -1.42
N LEU A 78 -0.23 -11.23 -2.75
CA LEU A 78 -0.77 -10.16 -3.58
C LEU A 78 -2.29 -10.00 -3.39
N ALA A 79 -3.04 -11.10 -3.32
CA ALA A 79 -4.46 -11.11 -3.04
C ALA A 79 -4.78 -10.55 -1.66
N GLU A 80 -4.01 -10.94 -0.63
CA GLU A 80 -4.14 -10.35 0.71
C GLU A 80 -3.90 -8.84 0.69
N LEU A 81 -2.84 -8.40 0.03
CA LEU A 81 -2.54 -6.97 -0.06
C LEU A 81 -3.65 -6.20 -0.78
N ALA A 82 -4.12 -6.72 -1.92
CA ALA A 82 -5.23 -6.14 -2.68
C ALA A 82 -6.53 -6.08 -1.85
N PHE A 83 -6.82 -7.12 -1.07
CA PHE A 83 -7.96 -7.13 -0.14
C PHE A 83 -7.83 -6.04 0.92
N LEU A 84 -6.67 -5.86 1.57
CA LEU A 84 -6.46 -4.78 2.53
C LEU A 84 -6.71 -3.40 1.92
N GLY A 85 -6.26 -3.17 0.68
CA GLY A 85 -6.51 -1.92 -0.04
C GLY A 85 -7.98 -1.72 -0.37
N ALA A 86 -8.64 -2.75 -0.89
CA ALA A 86 -10.05 -2.72 -1.24
C ALA A 86 -10.93 -2.54 0.01
N SER A 87 -10.65 -3.21 1.13
CA SER A 87 -11.34 -3.03 2.42
C SER A 87 -11.11 -1.67 3.05
N ALA A 88 -9.98 -1.01 2.74
CA ALA A 88 -9.77 0.38 3.15
C ALA A 88 -10.66 1.35 2.36
N ALA A 89 -10.99 1.05 1.10
CA ALA A 89 -11.92 1.81 0.27
C ALA A 89 -13.39 1.50 0.59
N ASP A 90 -13.70 0.22 0.82
CA ASP A 90 -15.03 -0.29 1.15
C ASP A 90 -14.98 -1.17 2.41
N PRO A 91 -15.26 -0.62 3.59
CA PRO A 91 -15.27 -1.37 4.84
C PRO A 91 -16.35 -2.48 4.92
N SER A 92 -17.30 -2.51 3.99
CA SER A 92 -18.33 -3.56 3.93
C SER A 92 -17.91 -4.78 3.09
N LEU A 93 -16.79 -4.66 2.36
CA LEU A 93 -16.23 -5.73 1.56
C LEU A 93 -15.84 -6.94 2.43
N THR A 94 -16.45 -8.09 2.15
CA THR A 94 -16.11 -9.36 2.82
C THR A 94 -15.02 -10.10 2.06
N ARG A 95 -14.27 -10.95 2.77
CA ARG A 95 -13.24 -11.78 2.16
C ARG A 95 -13.84 -12.77 1.15
N GLU A 96 -14.96 -13.39 1.48
CA GLU A 96 -15.67 -14.33 0.61
C GLU A 96 -16.08 -13.67 -0.71
N PHE A 97 -16.68 -12.47 -0.67
CA PHE A 97 -17.03 -11.74 -1.89
C PHE A 97 -15.81 -11.35 -2.72
N PHE A 98 -14.71 -10.96 -2.06
CA PHE A 98 -13.46 -10.61 -2.74
C PHE A 98 -12.86 -11.82 -3.48
N ASP A 99 -12.85 -12.99 -2.85
CA ASP A 99 -12.29 -14.21 -3.43
C ASP A 99 -13.13 -14.74 -4.62
N ASP A 100 -14.43 -14.40 -4.67
CA ASP A 100 -15.32 -14.72 -5.79
C ASP A 100 -15.16 -13.77 -7.00
N LEU A 101 -14.39 -12.67 -6.86
CA LEU A 101 -14.15 -11.75 -7.97
C LEU A 101 -13.26 -12.41 -9.04
N PRO A 102 -13.52 -12.15 -10.35
CA PRO A 102 -12.69 -12.68 -11.43
C PRO A 102 -11.38 -11.88 -11.59
N ILE A 103 -10.60 -11.78 -10.52
CA ILE A 103 -9.37 -10.99 -10.45
C ILE A 103 -8.25 -11.67 -11.22
N ARG A 104 -7.58 -10.92 -12.10
CA ARG A 104 -6.43 -11.41 -12.86
C ARG A 104 -5.11 -11.16 -12.10
N PRO A 105 -4.07 -12.00 -12.28
CA PRO A 105 -2.77 -11.79 -11.62
C PRO A 105 -2.16 -10.41 -11.85
N LEU A 106 -2.35 -9.81 -13.02
CA LEU A 106 -1.85 -8.46 -13.32
C LEU A 106 -2.59 -7.39 -12.50
N GLU A 107 -3.88 -7.55 -12.25
CA GLU A 107 -4.67 -6.62 -11.42
C GLU A 107 -4.22 -6.66 -9.97
N LEU A 108 -3.86 -7.85 -9.47
CA LEU A 108 -3.24 -8.01 -8.16
C LEU A 108 -1.87 -7.31 -8.07
N PHE A 109 -1.07 -7.41 -9.13
CA PHE A 109 0.22 -6.73 -9.21
C PHE A 109 0.07 -5.19 -9.27
N ASP A 110 -0.89 -4.68 -10.04
CA ASP A 110 -1.21 -3.25 -10.10
C ASP A 110 -1.67 -2.72 -8.74
N ALA A 111 -2.53 -3.48 -8.04
CA ALA A 111 -2.95 -3.17 -6.68
C ALA A 111 -1.75 -3.16 -5.71
N PHE A 112 -0.81 -4.10 -5.85
CA PHE A 112 0.43 -4.09 -5.08
C PHE A 112 1.24 -2.81 -5.29
N LEU A 113 1.43 -2.37 -6.54
CA LEU A 113 2.18 -1.12 -6.81
C LEU A 113 1.50 0.09 -6.15
N ALA A 114 0.16 0.17 -6.25
CA ALA A 114 -0.63 1.24 -5.64
C ALA A 114 -0.53 1.25 -4.11
N ILE A 115 -0.58 0.09 -3.47
CA ILE A 115 -0.60 -0.05 -2.01
C ILE A 115 0.81 0.07 -1.41
N ALA A 116 1.80 -0.59 -1.99
CA ALA A 116 3.19 -0.55 -1.54
C ALA A 116 3.78 0.87 -1.59
N ASN A 117 3.33 1.70 -2.55
CA ASN A 117 3.71 3.11 -2.61
C ASN A 117 3.20 3.93 -1.41
N GLN A 118 2.05 3.56 -0.85
CA GLN A 118 1.48 4.24 0.31
C GLN A 118 2.14 3.83 1.63
N THR A 119 2.59 2.57 1.74
CA THR A 119 3.17 2.01 2.97
C THR A 119 4.63 2.41 3.22
N GLY A 120 5.28 3.08 2.25
CA GLY A 120 6.71 3.37 2.32
C GLY A 120 7.61 2.15 2.09
N GLY A 121 7.05 1.02 1.64
CA GLY A 121 7.77 -0.23 1.37
C GLY A 121 8.94 -0.09 0.40
N TRP A 122 8.94 0.94 -0.44
CA TRP A 122 10.01 1.26 -1.40
C TRP A 122 11.32 1.75 -0.74
N GLN A 123 11.29 2.16 0.53
CA GLN A 123 12.47 2.72 1.19
C GLN A 123 13.54 1.67 1.54
N PHE A 124 13.28 0.37 1.34
CA PHE A 124 14.18 -0.70 1.78
C PHE A 124 15.26 -1.14 0.77
N ASN A 125 15.32 -0.61 -0.46
CA ASN A 125 16.32 -1.11 -1.44
C ASN A 125 17.07 -0.08 -2.31
N LEU A 126 16.83 1.23 -2.21
CA LEU A 126 17.67 2.20 -2.92
C LEU A 126 19.01 2.49 -2.21
N ALA A 127 19.10 2.26 -0.90
CA ALA A 127 20.32 2.52 -0.12
C ALA A 127 21.34 1.37 -0.13
N LYS A 128 21.01 0.20 -0.71
CA LYS A 128 21.93 -0.95 -0.85
C LYS A 128 22.44 -1.16 -2.28
N ALA A 129 22.01 -0.33 -3.22
CA ALA A 129 22.40 -0.39 -4.63
C ALA A 129 23.35 0.75 -5.06
N ALA A 130 23.92 1.50 -4.11
CA ALA A 130 24.88 2.58 -4.34
C ALA A 130 26.26 2.23 -3.76
#